data_AF-A0A8T3QT48-F1
#
_entry.id   AF-A0A8T3QT48-F1
#
_cell.length_a   1.000
_cell.length_b   1.000
_cell.length_c   1.000
_cell.angle_alpha   90.00
_cell.angle_beta   90.00
_cell.angle_gamma   90.00
#
_symmetry.space_group_name_H-M   'P 1'
#
loop_
_entity.id
_entity.type
_entity.pdbx_description
1 polymer ?
#
loop_
_entity_poly.entity_id
_entity_poly.type
_entity_poly.pdbx_seq_one_letter_code
_entity_poly.pdbx_strand_id
1 'polypeptide(L)' 'MSHLAAEIGLRLIKAGAAAALGLILYAVLTGPLGNAGSAELALLSWLSGAAFIVLVETSPI' A
#
# COMPACT_ATOMS: atom_id res chain seq x y z
N MET A 1 -3.63 -18.08 22.44
CA MET A 1 -3.98 -16.65 22.21
C MET A 1 -2.82 -15.85 21.61
N SER A 2 -1.60 -15.93 22.15
CA SER A 2 -0.43 -15.18 21.61
C SER A 2 -0.08 -15.52 20.16
N HIS A 3 -0.16 -16.80 19.78
CA HIS A 3 0.09 -17.25 18.40
C HIS A 3 -0.89 -16.63 17.39
N LEU A 4 -2.17 -16.56 17.74
CA LEU A 4 -3.21 -16.01 16.86
C LEU A 4 -3.02 -14.50 16.64
N ALA A 5 -2.66 -13.77 17.69
CA ALA A 5 -2.36 -12.35 17.61
C ALA A 5 -1.12 -12.05 16.75
N ALA A 6 -0.07 -12.87 16.86
CA ALA A 6 1.13 -12.75 16.03
C ALA A 6 0.83 -13.01 14.56
N GLU A 7 0.01 -14.01 14.26
CA GLU A 7 -0.39 -14.37 12.89
C GLU A 7 -1.25 -13.28 12.23
N ILE A 8 -2.17 -12.67 12.99
CA ILE A 8 -2.94 -11.50 12.55
C ILE A 8 -2.01 -10.31 12.31
N GLY A 9 -1.08 -10.06 13.23
CA GLY A 9 -0.08 -8.99 13.10
C GLY A 9 0.76 -9.13 11.83
N LEU A 10 1.24 -10.34 11.54
CA LEU A 10 2.00 -10.63 10.31
C LEU A 10 1.20 -10.35 9.03
N ARG A 11 -0.11 -10.66 9.01
CA ARG A 11 -0.98 -10.34 7.87
C ARG A 11 -1.22 -8.83 7.73
N LEU A 12 -1.38 -8.12 8.85
CA LEU A 12 -1.59 -6.67 8.86
C LEU A 12 -0.34 -5.89 8.42
N ILE A 13 0.87 -6.42 8.61
CA ILE A 13 2.10 -5.79 8.11
C ILE A 13 2.05 -5.59 6.60
N LYS A 14 1.50 -6.56 5.85
CA LYS A 14 1.35 -6.45 4.39
C LYS A 14 0.42 -5.30 4.01
N ALA A 15 -0.69 -5.16 4.73
CA ALA A 15 -1.60 -4.03 4.55
C ALA A 15 -0.92 -2.69 4.89
N GLY A 16 -0.09 -2.67 5.93
CA GLY A 16 0.73 -1.51 6.30
C GLY A 16 1.76 -1.14 5.22
N ALA A 17 2.44 -2.13 4.64
CA ALA A 17 3.39 -1.92 3.55
C ALA A 17 2.70 -1.36 2.29
N ALA A 18 1.52 -1.90 1.93
CA ALA A 18 0.69 -1.37 0.86
C ALA A 18 0.26 0.09 1.11
N ALA A 19 -0.12 0.41 2.35
CA ALA A 19 -0.45 1.78 2.74
C ALA A 19 0.74 2.74 2.61
N ALA A 20 1.93 2.32 3.06
CA ALA A 20 3.14 3.11 2.94
C ALA A 20 3.53 3.37 1.48
N LEU A 21 3.50 2.34 0.61
CA LEU A 21 3.76 2.48 -0.82
C LEU A 21 2.76 3.41 -1.50
N GLY A 22 1.46 3.24 -1.21
CA GLY A 22 0.43 4.11 -1.74
C GLY A 22 0.58 5.57 -1.31
N LEU A 23 0.99 5.80 -0.06
CA LEU A 23 1.25 7.14 0.45
C LEU A 23 2.46 7.79 -0.22
N ILE A 24 3.54 7.03 -0.47
CA ILE A 24 4.69 7.50 -1.24
C ILE A 24 4.25 7.89 -2.65
N LEU A 25 3.45 7.05 -3.31
CA LEU A 25 2.95 7.31 -4.66
C LEU A 25 2.08 8.58 -4.69
N TYR A 26 1.15 8.72 -3.73
CA TYR A 26 0.32 9.91 -3.60
C TYR A 26 1.15 11.18 -3.37
N ALA A 27 2.17 11.11 -2.50
CA ALA A 27 3.07 12.23 -2.24
C ALA A 27 3.87 12.64 -3.50
N VAL A 28 4.30 11.67 -4.31
CA VAL A 28 4.98 11.94 -5.59
C VAL A 28 4.01 12.56 -6.61
N LEU A 29 2.78 12.05 -6.70
CA LEU A 29 1.78 12.54 -7.65
C LEU A 29 1.32 13.98 -7.31
N THR A 30 1.16 14.30 -6.03
CA THR A 30 0.68 15.61 -5.57
C THR A 30 1.80 16.63 -5.33
N GLY A 31 3.00 16.18 -4.96
CA GLY A 31 4.16 17.04 -4.71
C GLY A 31 4.90 17.41 -6.01
N PRO A 32 5.90 16.63 -6.43
CA PRO A 32 6.73 16.96 -7.59
C PRO A 32 5.97 16.96 -8.93
N LEU A 33 4.93 16.13 -9.08
CA LEU A 33 4.12 16.10 -10.31
C LEU A 33 2.97 17.11 -10.32
N GLY A 34 2.72 17.80 -9.20
CA GLY A 34 1.79 18.93 -9.12
C GLY A 34 0.31 18.61 -9.39
N ASN A 35 -0.11 17.34 -9.29
CA ASN A 35 -1.54 17.00 -9.43
C ASN A 35 -2.33 17.53 -8.22
N ALA A 36 -3.59 17.91 -8.45
CA ALA A 36 -4.48 18.29 -7.36
C ALA A 36 -4.73 17.10 -6.42
N GLY A 37 -4.47 17.30 -5.13
CA GLY A 37 -4.74 16.29 -4.11
C GLY A 37 -6.24 16.03 -3.97
N SER A 38 -6.64 14.77 -4.01
CA SER A 38 -8.02 14.34 -3.82
C SER A 38 -8.09 13.01 -3.08
N ALA A 39 -9.23 12.75 -2.42
CA ALA A 39 -9.46 11.49 -1.75
C ALA A 39 -9.46 10.30 -2.74
N GLU A 40 -9.99 10.52 -3.95
CA GLU A 40 -9.96 9.53 -5.02
C GLU A 40 -8.52 9.17 -5.42
N LEU A 41 -7.65 10.17 -5.61
CA LEU A 41 -6.25 9.94 -5.95
C LEU A 41 -5.49 9.21 -4.83
N ALA A 42 -5.79 9.54 -3.57
CA ALA A 42 -5.21 8.84 -2.42
C ALA A 42 -5.63 7.37 -2.37
N LEU A 43 -6.91 7.07 -2.60
CA LEU A 43 -7.44 5.70 -2.64
C LEU A 43 -6.88 4.91 -3.83
N LEU A 44 -6.81 5.53 -5.01
CA LEU A 44 -6.19 4.91 -6.19
C LEU A 44 -4.71 4.61 -5.96
N SER A 45 -3.97 5.55 -5.36
CA SER A 45 -2.55 5.35 -5.04
C SER A 45 -2.36 4.20 -4.04
N TRP A 46 -3.23 4.09 -3.04
CA TRP A 46 -3.25 2.96 -2.11
C TRP A 46 -3.58 1.64 -2.79
N LEU A 47 -4.61 1.59 -3.63
CA LEU A 47 -4.97 0.40 -4.40
C LEU A 47 -3.83 -0.05 -5.33
N SER A 48 -3.13 0.89 -5.97
CA SER A 48 -1.94 0.58 -6.78
C SER A 48 -0.81 -0.02 -5.94
N GLY A 49 -0.54 0.54 -4.75
CA GLY A 49 0.42 -0.03 -3.80
C GLY A 49 0.05 -1.44 -3.34
N ALA A 50 -1.23 -1.69 -3.06
CA ALA A 50 -1.73 -3.01 -2.69
C ALA A 50 -1.59 -4.03 -3.83
N ALA A 51 -1.96 -3.65 -5.06
CA ALA A 51 -1.81 -4.49 -6.24
C ALA A 51 -0.34 -4.85 -6.51
N PHE A 52 0.58 -3.93 -6.28
CA PHE A 52 2.02 -4.19 -6.39
C PHE A 52 2.50 -5.25 -5.38
N ILE A 53 2.09 -5.16 -4.11
CA ILE A 53 2.44 -6.17 -3.10
C ILE A 53 1.93 -7.56 -3.52
N VAL A 54 0.67 -7.66 -3.98
CA VAL A 54 0.11 -8.93 -4.47
C VAL A 54 0.91 -9.47 -5.66
N LEU A 55 1.28 -8.60 -6.60
CA LEU A 55 2.09 -8.99 -7.76
C LEU A 55 3.45 -9.58 -7.32
N VAL A 56 4.17 -8.89 -6.43
CA VAL A 56 5.47 -9.37 -5.91
C VAL A 56 5.32 -10.70 -5.17
N GLU A 57 4.23 -10.89 -4.43
CA GLU A 57 3.99 -12.14 -3.69
C GLU A 57 3.59 -13.32 -4.58
N THR A 58 2.99 -13.04 -5.73
CA THR A 58 2.45 -14.08 -6.63
C THR A 58 3.32 -14.34 -7.84
N SER A 59 4.32 -13.49 -8.11
CA SER A 59 5.25 -13.66 -9.22
C SER A 59 6.21 -14.84 -9.00
N PRO A 60 6.45 -15.69 -10.02
CA PRO A 60 7.38 -16.83 -9.95
C PRO A 60 8.85 -16.48 -10.23
N ILE A 61 9.20 -15.19 -10.35
CA ILE A 61 10.58 -14.69 -10.49
C ILE A 61 11.12 -14.36 -9.09
#